data_AF-A0A367GCS3-F1
#
_entry.id   AF-A0A367GCS3-F1
#
_cell.length_a   1.000
_cell.length_b   1.000
_cell.length_c   1.000
_cell.angle_alpha   90.00
_cell.angle_beta   90.00
_cell.angle_gamma   90.00
#
_symmetry.space_group_name_H-M   'P 1'
#
loop_
_entity.id
_entity.type
_entity.pdbx_description
1 polymer ?
#
loop_
_entity_poly.entity_id
_entity_poly.type
_entity_poly.pdbx_seq_one_letter_code
_entity_poly.pdbx_strand_id
1 'polypeptide(L)'
;MQFTWNIAQGVSSYNKQTGFGFVIGAVYNANAALRIPETNSSFLPQWWYAGTAICDVTCTEYGVQATATDAVRAEDLECRSLPVWFRVDVPAEGVYRTKITVTGTDGGEVLVFIGRRRLVWRGTLAAGENKTITAYCDVFPIVPRGQVDAVPSTAVNVTVVGGALAAAAVAEAPDVRRIWVCGDSTVTDQTANLPYAPGTSYCGWGQMLPAYLPDVCITNHAHSGLTTESFTSEGHWDIVKPRLRAGDICLYQFGHNDQKLAHLQAYGGYTDRLRTYIKEARTAGAVPVLVTPLARNSWKDAAHYNDFLADFADAVLTLGKAENVMVLDLHTWAMALMQQDGLETAKRWFYPGDYTHTNDFGAYKMAGFVAHALGDALGLMVTDAPEWTPTPPFVPLEAPADCAIPAPEGDPFADYDATRPNDTLTRAEALELAIKALKLFPINVYNDLYSDIVGHETYAGTIQCAAQNDLIPPEWVADGSLYPNQTVTAADFLAVLIPGAAGRRPLADAVPVPDSVPVYARQAVGQAVAEGLIAPEALTKPLNRSNAAEICRRLHI
;
A
#
# COMPACT_ATOMS: atom_id res chain seq x y z
N MET A 1 -14.47 14.58 -26.42
CA MET A 1 -13.35 15.54 -26.20
C MET A 1 -12.17 15.18 -27.11
N GLN A 2 -11.47 16.17 -27.66
CA GLN A 2 -10.16 16.00 -28.29
C GLN A 2 -9.25 17.15 -27.86
N PHE A 3 -8.12 16.82 -27.26
CA PHE A 3 -7.11 17.75 -26.74
C PHE A 3 -5.73 17.39 -27.29
N THR A 4 -4.89 18.38 -27.56
CA THR A 4 -3.51 18.17 -27.98
C THR A 4 -2.62 19.29 -27.44
N TRP A 5 -1.50 18.88 -26.86
CA TRP A 5 -0.39 19.72 -26.47
C TRP A 5 0.93 19.16 -27.06
N ASN A 6 1.82 20.05 -27.49
CA ASN A 6 3.20 19.73 -27.84
C ASN A 6 4.13 20.89 -27.45
N ILE A 7 5.44 20.65 -27.47
CA ILE A 7 6.47 21.62 -27.06
C ILE A 7 6.38 22.99 -27.75
N ALA A 8 5.89 23.07 -29.00
CA ALA A 8 5.80 24.33 -29.72
C ALA A 8 4.72 25.26 -29.15
N GLN A 9 3.79 24.74 -28.36
CA GLN A 9 2.78 25.51 -27.63
C GLN A 9 3.32 26.10 -26.32
N GLY A 10 4.56 25.78 -25.95
CA GLY A 10 5.22 26.28 -24.74
C GLY A 10 4.82 25.52 -23.46
N VAL A 11 5.43 25.94 -22.35
CA VAL A 11 5.24 25.36 -21.03
C VAL A 11 4.41 26.30 -20.18
N SER A 12 3.23 25.83 -19.77
CA SER A 12 2.34 26.55 -18.86
C SER A 12 2.01 25.70 -17.65
N SER A 13 2.14 26.28 -16.47
CA SER A 13 1.64 25.66 -15.23
C SER A 13 0.15 25.36 -15.33
N TYR A 14 -0.29 24.26 -14.72
CA TYR A 14 -1.68 23.85 -14.73
C TYR A 14 -2.57 24.95 -14.14
N ASN A 15 -3.63 25.27 -14.86
CA ASN A 15 -4.64 26.25 -14.46
C ASN A 15 -6.03 25.64 -14.64
N LYS A 16 -6.85 25.70 -13.58
CA LYS A 16 -8.21 25.12 -13.58
C LYS A 16 -9.14 25.79 -14.61
N GLN A 17 -8.92 27.06 -14.94
CA GLN A 17 -9.72 27.80 -15.93
C GLN A 17 -9.44 27.33 -17.36
N THR A 18 -8.17 27.02 -17.68
CA THR A 18 -7.78 26.47 -18.99
C THR A 18 -7.99 24.96 -19.06
N GLY A 19 -8.01 24.28 -17.90
CA GLY A 19 -8.24 22.85 -17.79
C GLY A 19 -7.03 21.99 -18.15
N PHE A 20 -5.82 22.56 -18.28
CA PHE A 20 -4.61 21.77 -18.52
C PHE A 20 -3.33 22.50 -18.10
N GLY A 21 -2.22 21.75 -18.01
CA GLY A 21 -0.86 22.26 -17.86
C GLY A 21 0.02 21.39 -16.97
N PHE A 22 1.20 21.90 -16.64
CA PHE A 22 2.18 21.21 -15.79
C PHE A 22 1.92 21.46 -14.31
N VAL A 23 1.83 20.40 -13.52
CA VAL A 23 1.67 20.48 -12.06
C VAL A 23 3.05 20.53 -11.43
N ILE A 24 3.58 21.75 -11.31
CA ILE A 24 4.80 22.04 -10.54
C ILE A 24 4.47 22.18 -9.04
N GLY A 25 5.49 22.21 -8.19
CA GLY A 25 5.36 22.27 -6.73
C GLY A 25 4.52 23.45 -6.24
N ALA A 26 4.64 24.62 -6.87
CA ALA A 26 3.82 25.78 -6.53
C ALA A 26 2.32 25.53 -6.80
N VAL A 27 1.99 24.88 -7.93
CA VAL A 27 0.60 24.53 -8.28
C VAL A 27 0.05 23.46 -7.34
N TYR A 28 0.85 22.43 -7.05
CA TYR A 28 0.50 21.36 -6.12
C TYR A 28 0.14 21.92 -4.73
N ASN A 29 0.98 22.82 -4.20
CA ASN A 29 0.76 23.42 -2.89
C ASN A 29 -0.46 24.34 -2.83
N ALA A 30 -0.73 25.07 -3.92
CA ALA A 30 -1.85 26.00 -4.01
C ALA A 30 -3.22 25.30 -4.19
N ASN A 31 -3.26 24.03 -4.60
CA ASN A 31 -4.50 23.33 -4.93
C ASN A 31 -4.71 22.09 -4.05
N ALA A 32 -5.60 22.21 -3.07
CA ALA A 32 -5.90 21.13 -2.13
C ALA A 32 -6.38 19.82 -2.79
N ALA A 33 -7.11 19.91 -3.92
CA ALA A 33 -7.59 18.73 -4.62
C ALA A 33 -6.45 17.90 -5.23
N LEU A 34 -5.31 18.53 -5.57
CA LEU A 34 -4.13 17.83 -6.08
C LEU A 34 -3.35 17.09 -4.98
N ARG A 35 -3.70 17.29 -3.70
CA ARG A 35 -3.05 16.63 -2.56
C ARG A 35 -3.79 15.38 -2.11
N ILE A 36 -4.96 15.08 -2.68
CA ILE A 36 -5.70 13.84 -2.42
C ILE A 36 -5.04 12.73 -3.26
N PRO A 37 -4.35 11.78 -2.62
CA PRO A 37 -3.54 10.77 -3.32
C PRO A 37 -4.29 9.96 -4.39
N GLU A 38 -5.57 9.70 -4.14
CA GLU A 38 -6.44 8.87 -4.97
C GLU A 38 -7.07 9.64 -6.14
N THR A 39 -6.85 10.96 -6.26
CA THR A 39 -7.40 11.79 -7.36
C THR A 39 -6.32 12.54 -8.16
N ASN A 40 -5.06 12.40 -7.74
CA ASN A 40 -3.90 13.05 -8.36
C ASN A 40 -3.08 12.05 -9.19
N SER A 41 -1.83 12.39 -9.53
CA SER A 41 -0.91 11.49 -10.25
C SER A 41 -0.35 10.34 -9.41
N SER A 42 -0.69 10.31 -8.12
CA SER A 42 -0.16 9.44 -7.06
C SER A 42 1.34 9.60 -6.82
N PHE A 43 1.87 10.80 -7.04
CA PHE A 43 3.18 11.25 -6.55
C PHE A 43 3.00 12.34 -5.51
N LEU A 44 3.57 12.16 -4.32
CA LEU A 44 3.40 13.05 -3.19
C LEU A 44 4.76 13.48 -2.65
N PRO A 45 4.96 14.76 -2.28
CA PRO A 45 6.15 15.14 -1.53
C PRO A 45 6.21 14.37 -0.22
N GLN A 46 7.43 14.02 0.21
CA GLN A 46 7.67 13.59 1.57
C GLN A 46 7.05 14.60 2.55
N TRP A 47 6.59 14.14 3.70
CA TRP A 47 5.84 14.99 4.62
C TRP A 47 6.66 16.18 5.15
N TRP A 48 7.99 16.04 5.26
CA TRP A 48 8.89 17.14 5.63
C TRP A 48 9.06 18.19 4.52
N TYR A 49 8.48 17.95 3.34
CA TYR A 49 8.35 18.91 2.26
C TYR A 49 6.91 19.44 2.11
N ALA A 50 6.02 19.14 3.06
CA ALA A 50 4.64 19.63 3.00
C ALA A 50 4.60 21.16 2.92
N GLY A 51 3.92 21.69 1.89
CA GLY A 51 3.84 23.13 1.64
C GLY A 51 5.06 23.74 0.95
N THR A 52 6.12 22.96 0.73
CA THR A 52 7.35 23.39 0.04
C THR A 52 7.30 22.97 -1.43
N ALA A 53 7.58 23.89 -2.35
CA ALA A 53 7.64 23.56 -3.76
C ALA A 53 8.98 22.87 -4.05
N ILE A 54 8.97 21.56 -4.26
CA ILE A 54 10.20 20.74 -4.48
C ILE A 54 10.48 20.40 -5.93
N CYS A 55 9.49 20.56 -6.81
CA CYS A 55 9.60 20.24 -8.23
C CYS A 55 9.20 21.43 -9.06
N ASP A 56 9.96 21.71 -10.10
CA ASP A 56 9.62 22.61 -11.19
C ASP A 56 9.79 21.88 -12.53
N VAL A 57 9.58 22.57 -13.64
CA VAL A 57 9.88 22.05 -14.97
C VAL A 57 10.71 23.03 -15.78
N THR A 58 11.55 22.48 -16.66
CA THR A 58 12.29 23.24 -17.67
C THR A 58 11.94 22.72 -19.05
N CYS A 59 11.96 23.61 -20.05
CA CYS A 59 11.81 23.25 -21.45
C CYS A 59 13.19 23.24 -22.12
N THR A 60 13.57 22.10 -22.67
CA THR A 60 14.78 21.94 -23.48
C THR A 60 14.41 21.62 -24.93
N GLU A 61 15.41 21.40 -25.79
CA GLU A 61 15.20 20.92 -27.15
C GLU A 61 14.56 19.52 -27.21
N TYR A 62 14.73 18.72 -26.16
CA TYR A 62 14.12 17.38 -26.04
C TYR A 62 12.66 17.44 -25.58
N GLY A 63 12.27 18.50 -24.88
CA GLY A 63 10.93 18.76 -24.37
C GLY A 63 10.94 19.19 -22.91
N VAL A 64 9.86 18.89 -22.20
CA VAL A 64 9.70 19.34 -20.81
C VAL A 64 10.27 18.29 -19.86
N GLN A 65 11.19 18.70 -19.00
CA GLN A 65 11.83 17.87 -17.98
C GLN A 65 11.56 18.42 -16.59
N ALA A 66 11.53 17.54 -15.59
CA ALA A 66 11.42 17.95 -14.21
C ALA A 66 12.76 18.46 -13.70
N THR A 67 12.71 19.49 -12.87
CA THR A 67 13.88 20.06 -12.18
C THR A 67 13.58 20.16 -10.69
N ALA A 68 14.58 19.92 -9.86
CA ALA A 68 14.47 20.20 -8.43
C ALA A 68 14.55 21.71 -8.19
N THR A 69 13.84 22.19 -7.17
CA THR A 69 14.06 23.54 -6.64
C THR A 69 15.21 23.52 -5.62
N ASP A 70 15.70 24.70 -5.24
CA ASP A 70 16.72 24.84 -4.19
C ASP A 70 16.27 24.36 -2.80
N ALA A 71 14.98 24.05 -2.64
CA ALA A 71 14.43 23.54 -1.39
C ALA A 71 14.65 22.03 -1.20
N VAL A 72 15.01 21.30 -2.27
CA VAL A 72 15.27 19.86 -2.18
C VAL A 72 16.71 19.63 -1.73
N ARG A 73 16.89 18.75 -0.75
CA ARG A 73 18.23 18.37 -0.30
C ARG A 73 18.92 17.58 -1.41
N ALA A 74 20.19 17.87 -1.66
CA ALA A 74 20.96 17.14 -2.67
C ALA A 74 21.02 15.63 -2.37
N GLU A 75 21.12 15.25 -1.10
CA GLU A 75 21.09 13.85 -0.65
C GLU A 75 19.75 13.14 -0.98
N ASP A 76 18.62 13.85 -0.93
CA ASP A 76 17.30 13.29 -1.22
C ASP A 76 17.11 13.00 -2.73
N LEU A 77 17.97 13.55 -3.59
CA LEU A 77 17.99 13.31 -5.04
C LEU A 77 18.93 12.17 -5.45
N GLU A 78 19.76 11.65 -4.54
CA GLU A 78 20.67 10.55 -4.86
C GLU A 78 19.88 9.31 -5.29
N CYS A 79 20.17 8.82 -6.49
CA CYS A 79 19.48 7.69 -7.15
C CYS A 79 17.95 7.84 -7.23
N ARG A 80 17.46 9.07 -7.22
CA ARG A 80 16.03 9.41 -7.28
C ARG A 80 15.75 10.41 -8.37
N SER A 81 14.49 10.50 -8.76
CA SER A 81 14.07 11.40 -9.82
C SER A 81 12.80 12.13 -9.45
N LEU A 82 12.66 13.35 -9.96
CA LEU A 82 11.40 14.07 -9.93
C LEU A 82 10.65 13.81 -11.24
N PRO A 83 9.32 13.64 -11.19
CA PRO A 83 8.52 13.43 -12.39
C PRO A 83 8.09 14.75 -13.03
N VAL A 84 8.01 14.76 -14.37
CA VAL A 84 7.15 15.70 -15.09
C VAL A 84 5.72 15.25 -14.89
N TRP A 85 4.85 16.13 -14.40
CA TRP A 85 3.42 15.85 -14.28
C TRP A 85 2.63 16.82 -15.16
N PHE A 86 2.04 16.29 -16.22
CA PHE A 86 1.13 17.02 -17.10
C PHE A 86 -0.32 16.58 -16.87
N ARG A 87 -1.21 17.53 -16.61
CA ARG A 87 -2.61 17.28 -16.27
C ARG A 87 -3.53 17.87 -17.34
N VAL A 88 -4.57 17.12 -17.69
CA VAL A 88 -5.66 17.56 -18.58
C VAL A 88 -7.00 17.20 -17.93
N ASP A 89 -7.75 18.22 -17.54
CA ASP A 89 -9.13 18.05 -17.07
C ASP A 89 -10.02 17.57 -18.22
N VAL A 90 -10.94 16.67 -17.91
CA VAL A 90 -11.85 16.07 -18.89
C VAL A 90 -13.31 16.36 -18.52
N PRO A 91 -14.23 16.42 -19.51
CA PRO A 91 -15.57 16.93 -19.27
C PRO A 91 -16.49 15.95 -18.52
N ALA A 92 -16.18 14.66 -18.53
CA ALA A 92 -17.04 13.62 -17.98
C ALA A 92 -16.25 12.37 -17.58
N GLU A 93 -16.91 11.51 -16.81
CA GLU A 93 -16.43 10.15 -16.55
C GLU A 93 -16.29 9.35 -17.86
N GLY A 94 -15.28 8.49 -17.95
CA GLY A 94 -15.10 7.63 -19.11
C GLY A 94 -13.67 7.16 -19.32
N VAL A 95 -13.46 6.46 -20.44
CA VAL A 95 -12.13 6.04 -20.89
C VAL A 95 -11.62 7.02 -21.92
N TYR A 96 -10.37 7.43 -21.75
CA TYR A 96 -9.65 8.36 -22.60
C TYR A 96 -8.39 7.70 -23.13
N ARG A 97 -8.21 7.72 -24.45
CA ARG A 97 -6.95 7.37 -25.11
C ARG A 97 -6.01 8.56 -25.06
N THR A 98 -4.79 8.32 -24.63
CA THR A 98 -3.72 9.31 -24.58
C THR A 98 -2.55 8.87 -25.45
N LYS A 99 -2.18 9.69 -26.43
CA LYS A 99 -0.92 9.54 -27.16
C LYS A 99 0.13 10.41 -26.49
N ILE A 100 1.19 9.82 -25.99
CA ILE A 100 2.26 10.46 -25.24
C ILE A 100 3.54 10.33 -26.04
N THR A 101 4.23 11.42 -26.34
CA THR A 101 5.56 11.38 -26.95
C THR A 101 6.57 11.84 -25.93
N VAL A 102 7.57 11.00 -25.69
CA VAL A 102 8.71 11.27 -24.81
C VAL A 102 10.01 11.21 -25.59
N THR A 103 10.99 11.98 -25.13
CA THR A 103 12.32 12.06 -25.73
C THR A 103 13.37 11.70 -24.67
N GLY A 104 14.35 10.88 -25.03
CA GLY A 104 15.52 10.64 -24.17
C GLY A 104 16.41 11.88 -24.07
N THR A 105 17.05 12.09 -22.92
CA THR A 105 17.75 13.35 -22.60
C THR A 105 19.26 13.16 -22.45
N ASP A 106 19.68 12.41 -21.46
CA ASP A 106 21.06 12.12 -21.05
C ASP A 106 21.44 10.66 -21.29
N GLY A 107 20.53 9.88 -21.90
CA GLY A 107 20.65 8.44 -22.03
C GLY A 107 20.29 7.76 -20.71
N GLY A 108 19.20 7.00 -20.68
CA GLY A 108 18.74 6.41 -19.43
C GLY A 108 17.38 5.75 -19.50
N GLU A 109 16.98 5.18 -18.37
CA GLU A 109 15.64 4.63 -18.19
C GLU A 109 14.61 5.75 -18.18
N VAL A 110 13.57 5.60 -18.99
CA VAL A 110 12.41 6.47 -19.05
C VAL A 110 11.19 5.66 -18.65
N LEU A 111 10.44 6.20 -17.69
CA LEU A 111 9.19 5.62 -17.21
C LEU A 111 8.05 6.57 -17.56
N VAL A 112 6.97 6.02 -18.12
CA VAL A 112 5.76 6.77 -18.47
C VAL A 112 4.59 6.16 -17.73
N PHE A 113 3.88 6.99 -16.98
CA PHE A 113 2.69 6.63 -16.23
C PHE A 113 1.46 7.42 -16.70
N ILE A 114 0.30 6.82 -16.51
CA ILE A 114 -1.01 7.43 -16.76
C ILE A 114 -1.87 7.39 -15.49
N GLY A 115 -2.77 8.36 -15.33
CA GLY A 115 -3.74 8.39 -14.23
C GLY A 115 -3.05 8.43 -12.87
N ARG A 116 -3.31 7.41 -12.04
CA ARG A 116 -2.81 7.26 -10.67
C ARG A 116 -1.55 6.40 -10.63
N ARG A 117 -0.47 6.89 -11.25
CA ARG A 117 0.83 6.19 -11.37
C ARG A 117 0.74 4.80 -12.03
N ARG A 118 -0.20 4.57 -12.94
CA ARG A 118 -0.26 3.31 -13.70
C ARG A 118 0.82 3.29 -14.78
N LEU A 119 1.76 2.35 -14.70
CA LEU A 119 2.88 2.27 -15.65
C LEU A 119 2.35 1.81 -17.00
N VAL A 120 2.59 2.59 -18.05
CA VAL A 120 2.18 2.27 -19.43
C VAL A 120 3.36 1.97 -20.34
N TRP A 121 4.55 2.45 -19.99
CA TRP A 121 5.76 2.13 -20.73
C TRP A 121 7.01 2.36 -19.89
N ARG A 122 8.00 1.51 -20.12
CA ARG A 122 9.35 1.59 -19.58
C ARG A 122 10.33 1.21 -20.68
N GLY A 123 11.46 1.89 -20.74
CA GLY A 123 12.57 1.51 -21.61
C GLY A 123 13.75 2.46 -21.48
N THR A 124 14.84 2.16 -22.16
CA THR A 124 15.99 3.04 -22.26
C THR A 124 15.90 3.83 -23.56
N LEU A 125 16.07 5.15 -23.50
CA LEU A 125 16.14 6.02 -24.67
C LEU A 125 17.49 6.71 -24.73
N ALA A 126 18.10 6.73 -25.91
CA ALA A 126 19.26 7.58 -26.17
C ALA A 126 18.84 9.07 -26.20
N ALA A 127 19.80 9.97 -26.00
CA ALA A 127 19.55 11.41 -26.13
C ALA A 127 18.97 11.75 -27.52
N GLY A 128 17.83 12.45 -27.55
CA GLY A 128 17.11 12.81 -28.77
C GLY A 128 16.26 11.69 -29.39
N GLU A 129 16.31 10.47 -28.86
CA GLU A 129 15.45 9.37 -29.32
C GLU A 129 14.01 9.60 -28.87
N ASN A 130 13.08 9.53 -29.81
CA ASN A 130 11.66 9.72 -29.55
C ASN A 130 10.92 8.39 -29.42
N LYS A 131 10.03 8.30 -28.43
CA LYS A 131 9.07 7.22 -28.28
C LYS A 131 7.66 7.78 -28.16
N THR A 132 6.75 7.30 -29.02
CA THR A 132 5.31 7.55 -28.86
C THR A 132 4.62 6.33 -28.28
N ILE A 133 3.89 6.55 -27.19
CA ILE A 133 3.11 5.55 -26.46
C ILE A 133 1.63 5.88 -26.63
N THR A 134 0.81 4.88 -26.92
CA THR A 134 -0.65 4.98 -26.78
C THR A 134 -1.05 4.27 -25.50
N ALA A 135 -1.75 4.97 -24.62
CA ALA A 135 -2.23 4.47 -23.34
C ALA A 135 -3.70 4.82 -23.15
N TYR A 136 -4.37 4.09 -22.26
CA TYR A 136 -5.76 4.34 -21.90
C TYR A 136 -5.86 4.69 -20.42
N CYS A 137 -6.53 5.80 -20.13
CA CYS A 137 -6.84 6.26 -18.79
C CYS A 137 -8.34 6.21 -18.61
N ASP A 138 -8.79 5.54 -17.57
CA ASP A 138 -10.13 5.73 -17.06
C ASP A 138 -10.18 6.94 -16.10
N VAL A 139 -11.33 7.60 -16.12
CA VAL A 139 -11.67 8.71 -15.24
C VAL A 139 -13.03 8.34 -14.64
N PHE A 140 -13.01 7.72 -13.47
CA PHE A 140 -14.18 7.31 -12.71
C PHE A 140 -14.04 7.74 -11.25
N PRO A 141 -15.14 7.82 -10.48
CA PRO A 141 -15.06 8.05 -9.05
C PRO A 141 -14.28 6.94 -8.35
N ILE A 142 -13.73 7.28 -7.19
CA ILE A 142 -13.11 6.32 -6.28
C ILE A 142 -13.55 6.66 -4.86
N VAL A 143 -13.67 5.67 -3.98
CA VAL A 143 -13.77 5.90 -2.54
C VAL A 143 -12.34 6.00 -1.99
N PRO A 144 -11.84 7.20 -1.61
CA PRO A 144 -10.49 7.33 -1.09
C PRO A 144 -10.34 6.67 0.28
N ARG A 145 -9.10 6.39 0.68
CA ARG A 145 -8.85 5.82 2.00
C ARG A 145 -9.41 6.68 3.12
N GLY A 146 -10.14 6.04 4.04
CA GLY A 146 -10.69 6.70 5.22
C GLY A 146 -11.84 7.64 4.93
N GLN A 147 -12.40 7.61 3.71
CA GLN A 147 -13.60 8.35 3.34
C GLN A 147 -14.76 7.39 3.12
N VAL A 148 -15.97 7.89 3.36
CA VAL A 148 -17.21 7.12 3.16
C VAL A 148 -17.78 7.36 1.75
N ASP A 149 -17.56 8.54 1.20
CA ASP A 149 -18.14 8.96 -0.07
C ASP A 149 -17.16 8.80 -1.23
N ALA A 150 -17.70 8.43 -2.39
CA ALA A 150 -16.94 8.41 -3.63
C ALA A 150 -16.59 9.85 -4.06
N VAL A 151 -15.31 10.08 -4.35
CA VAL A 151 -14.78 11.34 -4.88
C VAL A 151 -14.57 11.22 -6.39
N PRO A 152 -15.00 12.21 -7.19
CA PRO A 152 -14.84 12.15 -8.63
C PRO A 152 -13.38 12.31 -9.05
N SER A 153 -12.91 11.43 -9.95
CA SER A 153 -11.78 11.75 -10.81
C SER A 153 -12.23 12.69 -11.93
N THR A 154 -11.41 13.67 -12.28
CA THR A 154 -11.79 14.74 -13.22
C THR A 154 -10.73 15.02 -14.29
N ALA A 155 -9.66 14.23 -14.35
CA ALA A 155 -8.55 14.51 -15.23
C ALA A 155 -7.79 13.26 -15.65
N VAL A 156 -7.13 13.37 -16.80
CA VAL A 156 -6.05 12.49 -17.21
C VAL A 156 -4.74 13.12 -16.75
N ASN A 157 -3.96 12.36 -15.98
CA ASN A 157 -2.60 12.73 -15.60
C ASN A 157 -1.61 11.91 -16.42
N VAL A 158 -0.62 12.59 -17.03
CA VAL A 158 0.53 11.98 -17.69
C VAL A 158 1.76 12.29 -16.85
N THR A 159 2.50 11.26 -16.49
CA THR A 159 3.72 11.41 -15.70
C THR A 159 4.92 10.80 -16.42
N VAL A 160 6.03 11.53 -16.50
CA VAL A 160 7.29 11.05 -17.13
C VAL A 160 8.44 11.19 -16.12
N VAL A 161 9.22 10.13 -15.97
CA VAL A 161 10.42 10.09 -15.12
C VAL A 161 11.61 9.70 -16.00
N GLY A 162 12.76 10.36 -15.81
CA GLY A 162 14.02 10.03 -16.50
C GLY A 162 14.13 10.49 -17.97
N GLY A 163 13.11 11.19 -18.49
CA GLY A 163 13.11 11.73 -19.86
C GLY A 163 12.30 13.02 -19.98
N ALA A 164 12.15 13.52 -21.20
CA ALA A 164 11.39 14.73 -21.50
C ALA A 164 10.00 14.41 -22.09
N LEU A 165 8.96 15.11 -21.64
CA LEU A 165 7.65 15.07 -22.29
C LEU A 165 7.64 16.03 -23.50
N ALA A 166 7.43 15.50 -24.70
CA ALA A 166 7.42 16.26 -25.95
C ALA A 166 6.01 16.54 -26.49
N ALA A 167 5.06 15.62 -26.29
CA ALA A 167 3.66 15.85 -26.69
C ALA A 167 2.69 14.96 -25.91
N ALA A 168 1.47 15.44 -25.75
CA ALA A 168 0.35 14.68 -25.19
C ALA A 168 -0.94 15.02 -25.94
N ALA A 169 -1.65 14.00 -26.43
CA ALA A 169 -2.97 14.16 -27.04
C ALA A 169 -3.98 13.25 -26.36
N VAL A 170 -5.09 13.81 -25.89
CA VAL A 170 -6.15 13.10 -25.15
C VAL A 170 -7.43 13.10 -25.98
N ALA A 171 -8.04 11.94 -26.14
CA ALA A 171 -9.34 11.80 -26.81
C ALA A 171 -10.19 10.77 -26.07
N GLU A 172 -11.51 10.93 -26.09
CA GLU A 172 -12.43 9.90 -25.60
C GLU A 172 -12.25 8.59 -26.39
N ALA A 173 -12.35 7.47 -25.69
CA ALA A 173 -12.23 6.13 -26.25
C ALA A 173 -13.27 5.20 -25.61
N PRO A 174 -14.58 5.48 -25.79
CA PRO A 174 -15.65 4.80 -25.07
C PRO A 174 -15.75 3.31 -25.40
N ASP A 175 -15.30 2.89 -26.58
CA ASP A 175 -15.43 1.51 -27.06
C ASP A 175 -14.27 0.59 -26.67
N VAL A 176 -13.24 1.13 -26.00
CA VAL A 176 -12.10 0.33 -25.54
C VAL A 176 -12.56 -0.64 -24.46
N ARG A 177 -12.17 -1.90 -24.64
CA ARG A 177 -12.45 -2.97 -23.67
C ARG A 177 -11.79 -2.65 -22.33
N ARG A 178 -12.52 -2.81 -21.24
CA ARG A 178 -12.02 -2.58 -19.88
C ARG A 178 -11.66 -3.90 -19.19
N ILE A 179 -10.61 -3.83 -18.40
CA ILE A 179 -10.30 -4.82 -17.37
C ILE A 179 -10.50 -4.12 -16.03
N TRP A 180 -11.58 -4.46 -15.34
CA TRP A 180 -11.87 -4.02 -13.99
C TRP A 180 -11.05 -4.84 -13.01
N VAL A 181 -10.22 -4.19 -12.20
CA VAL A 181 -9.37 -4.86 -11.22
C VAL A 181 -9.91 -4.56 -9.83
N CYS A 182 -10.27 -5.61 -9.09
CA CYS A 182 -10.86 -5.53 -7.76
C CYS A 182 -9.98 -6.29 -6.77
N GLY A 183 -9.57 -5.64 -5.68
CA GLY A 183 -8.68 -6.28 -4.72
C GLY A 183 -8.19 -5.38 -3.58
N ASP A 184 -7.09 -5.81 -2.95
CA ASP A 184 -6.52 -5.19 -1.76
C ASP A 184 -5.23 -4.35 -2.05
N SER A 185 -4.42 -4.11 -1.01
CA SER A 185 -3.18 -3.32 -1.07
C SER A 185 -2.12 -3.89 -2.01
N THR A 186 -2.15 -5.20 -2.28
CA THR A 186 -1.21 -5.87 -3.20
C THR A 186 -1.60 -5.68 -4.67
N VAL A 187 -2.77 -5.09 -4.92
CA VAL A 187 -3.36 -4.91 -6.26
C VAL A 187 -3.52 -3.43 -6.62
N THR A 188 -3.82 -2.58 -5.63
CA THR A 188 -4.17 -1.16 -5.78
C THR A 188 -3.11 -0.31 -6.47
N ASP A 189 -3.57 0.79 -7.07
CA ASP A 189 -2.73 1.93 -7.41
C ASP A 189 -2.24 2.55 -6.08
N GLN A 190 -0.93 2.51 -5.84
CA GLN A 190 -0.24 3.03 -4.65
C GLN A 190 0.45 4.35 -4.98
N THR A 191 0.66 5.18 -3.96
CA THR A 191 1.44 6.40 -4.13
C THR A 191 2.95 6.16 -4.08
N ALA A 192 3.68 7.10 -4.68
CA ALA A 192 5.11 7.22 -4.56
C ALA A 192 5.47 8.53 -3.86
N ASN A 193 6.49 8.47 -2.99
CA ASN A 193 7.06 9.67 -2.41
C ASN A 193 7.98 10.37 -3.41
N LEU A 194 8.11 11.70 -3.27
CA LEU A 194 9.03 12.54 -4.02
C LEU A 194 10.16 13.03 -3.11
N PRO A 195 11.43 12.93 -3.54
CA PRO A 195 11.89 12.39 -4.82
C PRO A 195 11.66 10.87 -4.99
N TYR A 196 11.31 10.45 -6.22
CA TYR A 196 10.83 9.11 -6.50
C TYR A 196 11.97 8.11 -6.73
N ALA A 197 11.84 6.94 -6.09
CA ALA A 197 12.64 5.75 -6.34
C ALA A 197 11.71 4.51 -6.42
N PRO A 198 11.87 3.64 -7.44
CA PRO A 198 11.05 2.44 -7.61
C PRO A 198 11.16 1.46 -6.42
N GLY A 199 12.37 1.29 -5.87
CA GLY A 199 12.64 0.34 -4.78
C GLY A 199 12.10 0.77 -3.41
N THR A 200 11.70 2.04 -3.26
CA THR A 200 11.15 2.60 -2.01
C THR A 200 9.76 3.21 -2.24
N SER A 201 9.01 2.66 -3.20
CA SER A 201 7.62 3.02 -3.48
C SER A 201 6.78 1.76 -3.40
N TYR A 202 5.72 1.76 -2.59
CA TYR A 202 4.76 0.66 -2.59
C TYR A 202 4.10 0.58 -3.96
N CYS A 203 3.76 -0.62 -4.43
CA CYS A 203 3.04 -0.78 -5.69
C CYS A 203 2.20 -2.06 -5.67
N GLY A 204 0.96 -1.99 -6.14
CA GLY A 204 0.15 -3.17 -6.42
C GLY A 204 0.31 -3.62 -7.87
N TRP A 205 0.21 -4.92 -8.14
CA TRP A 205 0.44 -5.45 -9.50
C TRP A 205 -0.58 -4.92 -10.52
N GLY A 206 -1.81 -4.59 -10.09
CA GLY A 206 -2.83 -4.00 -10.97
C GLY A 206 -2.38 -2.66 -11.58
N GLN A 207 -1.56 -1.91 -10.85
CA GLN A 207 -0.98 -0.63 -11.28
C GLN A 207 0.00 -0.80 -12.47
N MET A 208 0.57 -1.99 -12.63
CA MET A 208 1.63 -2.27 -13.62
C MET A 208 1.11 -3.00 -14.88
N LEU A 209 -0.12 -3.50 -14.86
CA LEU A 209 -0.74 -4.18 -16.00
C LEU A 209 -0.73 -3.40 -17.33
N PRO A 210 -0.94 -2.05 -17.37
CA PRO A 210 -0.97 -1.33 -18.64
C PRO A 210 0.33 -1.38 -19.44
N ALA A 211 1.47 -1.64 -18.80
CA ALA A 211 2.75 -1.82 -19.48
C ALA A 211 2.79 -3.11 -20.32
N TYR A 212 1.99 -4.11 -19.94
CA TYR A 212 1.90 -5.41 -20.60
C TYR A 212 0.68 -5.54 -21.51
N LEU A 213 -0.42 -4.85 -21.23
CA LEU A 213 -1.69 -4.99 -21.96
C LEU A 213 -2.07 -3.68 -22.67
N PRO A 214 -1.44 -3.36 -23.82
CA PRO A 214 -1.52 -2.02 -24.42
C PRO A 214 -2.87 -1.69 -25.06
N ASP A 215 -3.68 -2.69 -25.41
CA ASP A 215 -4.92 -2.53 -26.20
C ASP A 215 -6.21 -2.48 -25.35
N VAL A 216 -6.07 -2.50 -24.03
CA VAL A 216 -7.20 -2.46 -23.08
C VAL A 216 -7.03 -1.31 -22.10
N CYS A 217 -8.14 -0.87 -21.50
CA CYS A 217 -8.11 0.05 -20.37
C CYS A 217 -8.14 -0.73 -19.06
N ILE A 218 -7.05 -0.67 -18.29
CA ILE A 218 -7.03 -1.21 -16.92
C ILE A 218 -7.72 -0.20 -16.00
N THR A 219 -8.80 -0.62 -15.36
CA THR A 219 -9.61 0.19 -14.46
C THR A 219 -9.49 -0.38 -13.05
N ASN A 220 -8.53 0.14 -12.28
CA ASN A 220 -8.12 -0.45 -11.00
C ASN A 220 -8.90 0.14 -9.82
N HIS A 221 -9.86 -0.60 -9.30
CA HIS A 221 -10.65 -0.26 -8.12
C HIS A 221 -10.24 -1.04 -6.87
N ALA A 222 -9.11 -1.73 -6.91
CA ALA A 222 -8.49 -2.24 -5.70
C ALA A 222 -8.10 -1.09 -4.77
N HIS A 223 -8.07 -1.37 -3.47
CA HIS A 223 -7.73 -0.37 -2.47
C HIS A 223 -7.11 -1.01 -1.23
N SER A 224 -6.21 -0.28 -0.57
CA SER A 224 -5.51 -0.80 0.61
C SER A 224 -6.46 -1.12 1.76
N GLY A 225 -6.28 -2.29 2.37
CA GLY A 225 -7.07 -2.76 3.52
C GLY A 225 -8.39 -3.44 3.17
N LEU A 226 -8.81 -3.45 1.90
CA LEU A 226 -10.08 -4.05 1.52
C LEU A 226 -10.11 -5.56 1.77
N THR A 227 -11.30 -6.01 2.14
CA THR A 227 -11.74 -7.41 2.17
C THR A 227 -12.78 -7.63 1.09
N THR A 228 -13.15 -8.89 0.83
CA THR A 228 -14.32 -9.21 0.02
C THR A 228 -15.61 -8.61 0.59
N GLU A 229 -15.71 -8.33 1.89
CA GLU A 229 -16.88 -7.68 2.49
C GLU A 229 -16.86 -6.16 2.30
N SER A 230 -15.77 -5.51 2.72
CA SER A 230 -15.68 -4.05 2.69
C SER A 230 -15.73 -3.48 1.27
N PHE A 231 -15.26 -4.23 0.27
CA PHE A 231 -15.42 -3.83 -1.13
C PHE A 231 -16.89 -3.62 -1.54
N THR A 232 -17.84 -4.33 -0.92
CA THR A 232 -19.27 -4.06 -1.11
C THR A 232 -19.78 -3.04 -0.09
N SER A 233 -19.53 -3.24 1.21
CA SER A 233 -20.17 -2.42 2.25
C SER A 233 -19.67 -0.97 2.28
N GLU A 234 -18.50 -0.68 1.73
CA GLU A 234 -17.92 0.67 1.62
C GLU A 234 -18.14 1.30 0.22
N GLY A 235 -19.00 0.71 -0.63
CA GLY A 235 -19.45 1.32 -1.88
C GLY A 235 -18.47 1.25 -3.07
N HIS A 236 -17.33 0.55 -2.95
CA HIS A 236 -16.40 0.39 -4.06
C HIS A 236 -17.03 -0.41 -5.22
N TRP A 237 -17.74 -1.50 -4.91
CA TRP A 237 -18.43 -2.30 -5.92
C TRP A 237 -19.60 -1.55 -6.58
N ASP A 238 -20.23 -0.60 -5.87
CA ASP A 238 -21.29 0.27 -6.41
C ASP A 238 -20.77 1.25 -7.47
N ILE A 239 -19.45 1.49 -7.51
CA ILE A 239 -18.81 2.21 -8.61
C ILE A 239 -18.67 1.29 -9.83
N VAL A 240 -18.22 0.06 -9.62
CA VAL A 240 -17.86 -0.89 -10.69
C VAL A 240 -19.10 -1.48 -11.36
N LYS A 241 -19.98 -2.12 -10.57
CA LYS A 241 -21.14 -2.89 -11.03
C LYS A 241 -22.01 -2.18 -12.08
N PRO A 242 -22.46 -0.92 -11.89
CA PRO A 242 -23.32 -0.26 -12.87
C PRO A 242 -22.59 0.15 -14.15
N ARG A 243 -21.25 0.10 -14.17
CA ARG A 243 -20.41 0.50 -15.32
C ARG A 243 -19.89 -0.69 -16.13
N LEU A 244 -20.12 -1.92 -15.65
CA LEU A 244 -19.79 -3.14 -16.39
C LEU A 244 -20.53 -3.19 -17.72
N ARG A 245 -19.82 -3.61 -18.77
CA ARG A 245 -20.40 -3.85 -20.09
C ARG A 245 -20.10 -5.28 -20.55
N ALA A 246 -20.92 -5.76 -21.48
CA ALA A 246 -20.70 -7.05 -22.11
C ALA A 246 -19.29 -7.11 -22.73
N GLY A 247 -18.57 -8.17 -22.42
CA GLY A 247 -17.19 -8.38 -22.86
C GLY A 247 -16.11 -7.74 -21.99
N ASP A 248 -16.43 -6.85 -21.04
CA ASP A 248 -15.44 -6.41 -20.04
C ASP A 248 -14.88 -7.62 -19.26
N ILE A 249 -13.68 -7.50 -18.71
CA ILE A 249 -13.07 -8.52 -17.85
C ILE A 249 -13.08 -7.99 -16.41
N CYS A 250 -13.38 -8.83 -15.44
CA CYS A 250 -13.32 -8.47 -14.02
C CYS A 250 -12.35 -9.40 -13.29
N LEU A 251 -11.22 -8.86 -12.82
CA LEU A 251 -10.23 -9.57 -12.02
C LEU A 251 -10.57 -9.38 -10.54
N TYR A 252 -10.59 -10.47 -9.77
CA TYR A 252 -10.80 -10.44 -8.33
C TYR A 252 -9.62 -11.09 -7.62
N GLN A 253 -8.91 -10.32 -6.78
CA GLN A 253 -7.89 -10.82 -5.87
C GLN A 253 -8.05 -10.23 -4.47
N PHE A 254 -8.43 -11.07 -3.52
CA PHE A 254 -8.59 -10.73 -2.11
C PHE A 254 -8.03 -11.88 -1.24
N GLY A 255 -7.91 -11.66 0.07
CA GLY A 255 -7.48 -12.70 1.02
C GLY A 255 -6.59 -12.17 2.13
N HIS A 256 -5.74 -11.17 1.86
CA HIS A 256 -4.77 -10.66 2.85
C HIS A 256 -5.42 -10.04 4.08
N ASN A 257 -6.57 -9.38 3.90
CA ASN A 257 -7.33 -8.78 4.98
C ASN A 257 -8.48 -9.67 5.43
N ASP A 258 -9.06 -10.46 4.53
CA ASP A 258 -10.13 -11.42 4.84
C ASP A 258 -9.67 -12.45 5.89
N GLN A 259 -8.43 -12.96 5.78
CA GLN A 259 -7.85 -13.89 6.75
C GLN A 259 -7.80 -13.37 8.19
N LYS A 260 -7.94 -12.05 8.39
CA LYS A 260 -7.90 -11.42 9.71
C LYS A 260 -9.26 -11.40 10.40
N LEU A 261 -10.34 -11.74 9.69
CA LEU A 261 -11.71 -11.67 10.17
C LEU A 261 -12.31 -13.06 10.29
N ALA A 262 -12.73 -13.43 11.50
CA ALA A 262 -13.20 -14.77 11.80
C ALA A 262 -14.41 -15.20 10.94
N HIS A 263 -15.26 -14.28 10.49
CA HIS A 263 -16.42 -14.57 9.63
C HIS A 263 -16.09 -14.64 8.13
N LEU A 264 -14.87 -14.29 7.72
CA LEU A 264 -14.38 -14.36 6.33
C LEU A 264 -13.37 -15.51 6.15
N GLN A 265 -13.65 -16.67 6.76
CA GLN A 265 -12.90 -17.89 6.52
C GLN A 265 -12.84 -18.21 5.02
N ALA A 266 -11.70 -18.73 4.57
CA ALA A 266 -11.43 -19.06 3.17
C ALA A 266 -12.57 -19.87 2.54
N TYR A 267 -12.97 -20.96 3.20
CA TYR A 267 -14.13 -21.76 2.85
C TYR A 267 -15.36 -21.26 3.61
N GLY A 268 -16.16 -20.40 2.97
CA GLY A 268 -17.35 -19.79 3.56
C GLY A 268 -17.47 -18.33 3.18
N GLY A 269 -17.49 -17.44 4.18
CA GLY A 269 -17.79 -16.02 4.00
C GLY A 269 -16.98 -15.30 2.93
N TYR A 270 -15.71 -15.68 2.75
CA TYR A 270 -14.84 -15.19 1.67
C TYR A 270 -15.32 -15.70 0.29
N THR A 271 -15.40 -17.01 0.07
CA THR A 271 -15.83 -17.60 -1.21
C THR A 271 -17.28 -17.26 -1.57
N ASP A 272 -18.17 -17.08 -0.59
CA ASP A 272 -19.57 -16.73 -0.84
C ASP A 272 -19.71 -15.33 -1.43
N ARG A 273 -18.85 -14.39 -0.99
CA ARG A 273 -18.77 -13.04 -1.56
C ARG A 273 -18.16 -13.05 -2.94
N LEU A 274 -17.08 -13.81 -3.16
CA LEU A 274 -16.52 -14.01 -4.51
C LEU A 274 -17.56 -14.58 -5.49
N ARG A 275 -18.37 -15.56 -5.07
CA ARG A 275 -19.47 -16.10 -5.88
C ARG A 275 -20.50 -15.04 -6.25
N THR A 276 -20.77 -14.10 -5.35
CA THR A 276 -21.65 -12.95 -5.62
C THR A 276 -21.07 -12.08 -6.72
N TYR A 277 -19.79 -11.71 -6.65
CA TYR A 277 -19.12 -10.92 -7.68
C TYR A 277 -19.11 -11.62 -9.05
N ILE A 278 -18.80 -12.93 -9.08
CA ILE A 278 -18.85 -13.75 -10.29
C ILE A 278 -20.24 -13.70 -10.94
N LYS A 279 -21.30 -13.92 -10.15
CA LYS A 279 -22.68 -13.92 -10.63
C LYS A 279 -23.07 -12.56 -11.20
N GLU A 280 -22.69 -11.48 -10.53
CA GLU A 280 -23.05 -10.13 -10.94
C GLU A 280 -22.29 -9.70 -12.20
N ALA A 281 -20.99 -10.02 -12.31
CA ALA A 281 -20.21 -9.81 -13.53
C ALA A 281 -20.84 -10.54 -14.73
N ARG A 282 -21.18 -11.83 -14.56
CA ARG A 282 -21.86 -12.63 -15.59
C ARG A 282 -23.21 -12.04 -15.99
N THR A 283 -23.97 -11.53 -15.03
CA THR A 283 -25.27 -10.87 -15.28
C THR A 283 -25.10 -9.63 -16.16
N ALA A 284 -24.00 -8.88 -16.00
CA ALA A 284 -23.66 -7.75 -16.86
C ALA A 284 -23.02 -8.16 -18.21
N GLY A 285 -22.81 -9.46 -18.46
CA GLY A 285 -22.10 -9.97 -19.64
C GLY A 285 -20.58 -9.80 -19.59
N ALA A 286 -20.02 -9.44 -18.44
CA ALA A 286 -18.58 -9.39 -18.21
C ALA A 286 -18.02 -10.80 -17.93
N VAL A 287 -16.73 -10.97 -18.17
CA VAL A 287 -15.98 -12.21 -17.94
C VAL A 287 -15.30 -12.13 -16.57
N PRO A 288 -15.80 -12.84 -15.53
CA PRO A 288 -15.11 -12.90 -14.26
C PRO A 288 -13.85 -13.76 -14.36
N VAL A 289 -12.81 -13.33 -13.67
CA VAL A 289 -11.54 -14.04 -13.53
C VAL A 289 -11.12 -13.93 -12.07
N LEU A 290 -10.84 -15.06 -11.45
CA LEU A 290 -10.25 -15.07 -10.12
C LEU A 290 -8.73 -15.04 -10.23
N VAL A 291 -8.08 -14.38 -9.29
CA VAL A 291 -6.64 -14.43 -9.11
C VAL A 291 -6.40 -14.83 -7.66
N THR A 292 -5.62 -15.88 -7.44
CA THR A 292 -5.27 -16.33 -6.08
C THR A 292 -4.47 -15.23 -5.36
N PRO A 293 -4.62 -15.05 -4.03
CA PRO A 293 -3.93 -13.99 -3.29
C PRO A 293 -2.41 -14.10 -3.39
N LEU A 294 -1.73 -12.95 -3.51
CA LEU A 294 -0.28 -12.91 -3.68
C LEU A 294 0.44 -13.56 -2.48
N ALA A 295 1.39 -14.45 -2.77
CA ALA A 295 2.23 -15.06 -1.75
C ALA A 295 3.17 -14.02 -1.10
N ARG A 296 3.38 -14.14 0.21
CA ARG A 296 4.25 -13.23 0.99
C ARG A 296 5.70 -13.68 0.96
N ASN A 297 6.64 -12.81 1.35
CA ASN A 297 8.00 -13.23 1.69
C ASN A 297 8.08 -13.67 3.15
N SER A 298 7.31 -14.71 3.53
CA SER A 298 7.23 -15.20 4.91
C SER A 298 7.92 -16.55 5.06
N TRP A 299 8.72 -16.68 6.12
CA TRP A 299 9.57 -17.83 6.38
C TRP A 299 9.57 -18.17 7.87
N LYS A 300 9.60 -19.45 8.21
CA LYS A 300 9.84 -19.93 9.58
C LYS A 300 11.30 -19.78 9.97
N ASP A 301 12.16 -20.11 9.02
CA ASP A 301 13.60 -19.91 9.05
C ASP A 301 14.12 -19.81 7.61
N ALA A 302 15.43 -19.64 7.43
CA ALA A 302 16.05 -19.45 6.12
C ALA A 302 15.82 -20.61 5.11
N ALA A 303 15.40 -21.80 5.56
CA ALA A 303 15.16 -22.97 4.71
C ALA A 303 13.67 -23.31 4.54
N HIS A 304 12.80 -22.87 5.45
CA HIS A 304 11.39 -23.27 5.48
C HIS A 304 10.45 -22.09 5.21
N TYR A 305 9.88 -22.07 4.00
CA TYR A 305 8.84 -21.10 3.61
C TYR A 305 7.58 -21.28 4.48
N ASN A 306 6.95 -20.17 4.87
CA ASN A 306 5.71 -20.18 5.64
C ASN A 306 4.56 -19.59 4.83
N ASP A 307 3.66 -20.45 4.37
CA ASP A 307 2.51 -20.03 3.58
C ASP A 307 1.30 -19.73 4.48
N PHE A 308 1.00 -18.44 4.65
CA PHE A 308 -0.15 -17.97 5.42
C PHE A 308 -1.45 -17.91 4.63
N LEU A 309 -1.40 -18.08 3.31
CA LEU A 309 -2.53 -17.88 2.41
C LEU A 309 -2.91 -19.16 1.65
N ALA A 310 -2.27 -20.29 1.97
CA ALA A 310 -2.55 -21.61 1.39
C ALA A 310 -4.05 -21.91 1.30
N ASP A 311 -4.78 -21.78 2.42
CA ASP A 311 -6.22 -22.08 2.46
C ASP A 311 -7.04 -21.14 1.58
N PHE A 312 -6.66 -19.86 1.48
CA PHE A 312 -7.31 -18.88 0.62
C PHE A 312 -7.01 -19.13 -0.85
N ALA A 313 -5.77 -19.49 -1.20
CA ALA A 313 -5.39 -19.86 -2.56
C ALA A 313 -6.12 -21.13 -3.02
N ASP A 314 -6.17 -22.16 -2.17
CA ASP A 314 -6.89 -23.41 -2.43
C ASP A 314 -8.40 -23.17 -2.56
N ALA A 315 -8.98 -22.31 -1.70
CA ALA A 315 -10.39 -21.93 -1.80
C ALA A 315 -10.72 -21.22 -3.12
N VAL A 316 -9.84 -20.34 -3.61
CA VAL A 316 -10.01 -19.67 -4.92
C VAL A 316 -9.92 -20.69 -6.07
N LEU A 317 -8.94 -21.60 -6.05
CA LEU A 317 -8.78 -22.65 -7.05
C LEU A 317 -9.99 -23.60 -7.08
N THR A 318 -10.48 -23.98 -5.91
CA THR A 318 -11.67 -24.82 -5.74
C THR A 318 -12.93 -24.10 -6.24
N LEU A 319 -13.11 -22.83 -5.88
CA LEU A 319 -14.23 -22.01 -6.35
C LEU A 319 -14.21 -21.86 -7.88
N GLY A 320 -13.04 -21.61 -8.47
CA GLY A 320 -12.90 -21.50 -9.93
C GLY A 320 -13.37 -22.75 -10.67
N LYS A 321 -13.00 -23.94 -10.16
CA LYS A 321 -13.50 -25.23 -10.71
C LYS A 321 -15.02 -25.36 -10.53
N ALA A 322 -15.54 -25.07 -9.35
CA ALA A 322 -16.96 -25.21 -9.03
C ALA A 322 -17.86 -24.27 -9.85
N GLU A 323 -17.43 -23.03 -10.04
CA GLU A 323 -18.18 -22.00 -10.76
C GLU A 323 -17.85 -21.97 -12.26
N ASN A 324 -16.93 -22.81 -12.74
CA ASN A 324 -16.37 -22.77 -14.10
C ASN A 324 -15.89 -21.35 -14.46
N VAL A 325 -15.03 -20.79 -13.60
CA VAL A 325 -14.40 -19.48 -13.74
C VAL A 325 -12.90 -19.67 -13.88
N MET A 326 -12.28 -18.90 -14.78
CA MET A 326 -10.83 -18.91 -14.94
C MET A 326 -10.15 -18.44 -13.66
N VAL A 327 -9.09 -19.15 -13.27
CA VAL A 327 -8.23 -18.78 -12.14
C VAL A 327 -6.81 -18.57 -12.63
N LEU A 328 -6.23 -17.43 -12.29
CA LEU A 328 -4.80 -17.18 -12.47
C LEU A 328 -4.12 -17.47 -11.13
N ASP A 329 -3.32 -18.53 -11.10
CA ASP A 329 -2.64 -18.99 -9.87
C ASP A 329 -1.35 -18.20 -9.59
N LEU A 330 -1.53 -16.91 -9.32
CA LEU A 330 -0.45 -16.01 -8.93
C LEU A 330 0.22 -16.44 -7.62
N HIS A 331 -0.52 -17.10 -6.73
CA HIS A 331 -0.05 -17.54 -5.43
C HIS A 331 1.05 -18.58 -5.59
N THR A 332 0.77 -19.68 -6.28
CA THR A 332 1.75 -20.74 -6.53
C THR A 332 2.96 -20.20 -7.27
N TRP A 333 2.76 -19.36 -8.29
CA TRP A 333 3.85 -18.78 -9.06
C TRP A 333 4.75 -17.86 -8.22
N ALA A 334 4.15 -16.94 -7.46
CA ALA A 334 4.88 -16.03 -6.59
C ALA A 334 5.59 -16.81 -5.47
N MET A 335 4.93 -17.77 -4.82
CA MET A 335 5.58 -18.62 -3.81
C MET A 335 6.82 -19.32 -4.36
N ALA A 336 6.73 -19.90 -5.56
CA ALA A 336 7.87 -20.54 -6.21
C ALA A 336 9.03 -19.55 -6.48
N LEU A 337 8.73 -18.33 -6.92
CA LEU A 337 9.72 -17.26 -7.08
C LEU A 337 10.41 -16.92 -5.75
N MET A 338 9.64 -16.76 -4.67
CA MET A 338 10.17 -16.46 -3.34
C MET A 338 11.05 -17.61 -2.84
N GLN A 339 10.61 -18.86 -3.02
CA GLN A 339 11.37 -20.05 -2.65
C GLN A 339 12.68 -20.19 -3.44
N GLN A 340 12.66 -19.85 -4.73
CA GLN A 340 13.85 -19.86 -5.57
C GLN A 340 14.87 -18.79 -5.14
N ASP A 341 14.42 -17.58 -4.82
CA ASP A 341 15.28 -16.50 -4.36
C ASP A 341 15.76 -16.72 -2.92
N GLY A 342 14.97 -17.38 -2.07
CA GLY A 342 15.23 -17.53 -0.64
C GLY A 342 14.94 -16.24 0.15
N LEU A 343 14.96 -16.36 1.49
CA LEU A 343 14.55 -15.30 2.43
C LEU A 343 15.16 -13.92 2.15
N GLU A 344 16.47 -13.86 1.94
CA GLU A 344 17.20 -12.58 1.80
C GLU A 344 17.07 -11.95 0.42
N THR A 345 17.25 -12.72 -0.65
CA THR A 345 17.17 -12.19 -2.02
C THR A 345 15.74 -11.79 -2.37
N ALA A 346 14.72 -12.51 -1.88
CA ALA A 346 13.32 -12.20 -2.15
C ALA A 346 12.89 -10.82 -1.63
N LYS A 347 13.59 -10.23 -0.64
CA LYS A 347 13.31 -8.87 -0.12
C LYS A 347 13.31 -7.79 -1.21
N ARG A 348 14.07 -7.99 -2.30
CA ARG A 348 14.16 -7.03 -3.41
C ARG A 348 12.84 -6.78 -4.16
N TRP A 349 11.86 -7.67 -4.01
CA TRP A 349 10.53 -7.51 -4.61
C TRP A 349 9.57 -6.70 -3.73
N PHE A 350 9.92 -6.49 -2.47
CA PHE A 350 9.06 -5.87 -1.47
C PHE A 350 9.56 -4.48 -1.08
N TYR A 351 8.66 -3.68 -0.53
CA TYR A 351 9.06 -2.43 0.10
C TYR A 351 10.03 -2.72 1.26
N PRO A 352 11.06 -1.89 1.50
CA PRO A 352 12.05 -2.14 2.55
C PRO A 352 11.41 -2.33 3.93
N GLY A 353 11.65 -3.49 4.55
CA GLY A 353 11.09 -3.86 5.85
C GLY A 353 9.68 -4.45 5.81
N ASP A 354 9.06 -4.55 4.63
CA ASP A 354 7.75 -5.19 4.42
C ASP A 354 7.93 -6.56 3.74
N TYR A 355 7.04 -7.50 4.05
CA TYR A 355 7.03 -8.87 3.53
C TYR A 355 5.73 -9.23 2.79
N THR A 356 4.79 -8.29 2.71
CA THR A 356 3.49 -8.44 2.05
C THR A 356 3.38 -7.49 0.86
N HIS A 357 3.76 -6.22 1.03
CA HIS A 357 3.55 -5.21 0.01
C HIS A 357 4.77 -5.08 -0.90
N THR A 358 4.52 -5.25 -2.20
CA THR A 358 5.55 -5.16 -3.23
C THR A 358 6.03 -3.72 -3.44
N ASN A 359 7.29 -3.57 -3.85
CA ASN A 359 7.76 -2.33 -4.47
C ASN A 359 7.43 -2.33 -5.98
N ASP A 360 7.84 -1.30 -6.71
CA ASP A 360 7.56 -1.21 -8.15
C ASP A 360 8.12 -2.41 -8.96
N PHE A 361 9.31 -2.92 -8.61
CA PHE A 361 9.91 -4.08 -9.28
C PHE A 361 9.10 -5.36 -9.05
N GLY A 362 8.70 -5.61 -7.79
CA GLY A 362 7.87 -6.76 -7.44
C GLY A 362 6.52 -6.69 -8.14
N ALA A 363 5.84 -5.56 -8.05
CA ALA A 363 4.54 -5.35 -8.68
C ALA A 363 4.59 -5.54 -10.20
N TYR A 364 5.65 -5.03 -10.85
CA TYR A 364 5.88 -5.21 -12.27
C TYR A 364 6.04 -6.69 -12.64
N LYS A 365 6.83 -7.44 -11.85
CA LYS A 365 7.04 -8.87 -12.04
C LYS A 365 5.75 -9.69 -11.86
N MET A 366 4.96 -9.40 -10.82
CA MET A 366 3.65 -10.05 -10.60
C MET A 366 2.65 -9.71 -11.72
N ALA A 367 2.63 -8.45 -12.18
CA ALA A 367 1.80 -8.02 -13.28
C ALA A 367 2.16 -8.71 -14.61
N GLY A 368 3.46 -8.95 -14.84
CA GLY A 368 3.94 -9.72 -15.98
C GLY A 368 3.32 -11.12 -16.02
N PHE A 369 3.35 -11.86 -14.91
CA PHE A 369 2.68 -13.16 -14.83
C PHE A 369 1.17 -13.05 -15.14
N VAL A 370 0.47 -12.14 -14.47
CA VAL A 370 -0.99 -11.98 -14.63
C VAL A 370 -1.34 -11.62 -16.09
N ALA A 371 -0.59 -10.70 -16.70
CA ALA A 371 -0.84 -10.26 -18.07
C ALA A 371 -0.62 -11.37 -19.10
N HIS A 372 0.46 -12.16 -18.97
CA HIS A 372 0.71 -13.30 -19.86
C HIS A 372 -0.35 -14.38 -19.70
N ALA A 373 -0.72 -14.72 -18.46
CA ALA A 373 -1.77 -15.71 -18.21
C ALA A 373 -3.15 -15.26 -18.75
N LEU A 374 -3.47 -13.97 -18.65
CA LEU A 374 -4.67 -13.40 -19.29
C LEU A 374 -4.58 -13.43 -20.82
N GLY A 375 -3.42 -13.07 -21.37
CA GLY A 375 -3.14 -13.10 -22.81
C GLY A 375 -3.38 -14.47 -23.41
N ASP A 376 -2.76 -15.49 -22.83
CA ASP A 376 -2.87 -16.89 -23.27
C ASP A 376 -4.30 -17.40 -23.21
N ALA A 377 -5.04 -17.06 -22.14
CA ALA A 377 -6.37 -17.61 -21.92
C ALA A 377 -7.49 -16.87 -22.65
N LEU A 378 -7.35 -15.56 -22.90
CA LEU A 378 -8.39 -14.71 -23.48
C LEU A 378 -8.01 -14.14 -24.85
N GLY A 379 -6.83 -14.47 -25.38
CA GLY A 379 -6.33 -13.96 -26.66
C GLY A 379 -6.06 -12.46 -26.65
N LEU A 380 -5.63 -11.91 -25.50
CA LEU A 380 -5.25 -10.50 -25.41
C LEU A 380 -3.84 -10.30 -25.95
N MET A 381 -3.59 -9.14 -26.57
CA MET A 381 -2.23 -8.73 -26.92
C MET A 381 -1.43 -8.47 -25.65
N VAL A 382 -0.28 -9.13 -25.53
CA VAL A 382 0.69 -8.91 -24.45
C VAL A 382 1.98 -8.37 -25.04
N THR A 383 2.45 -7.24 -24.51
CA THR A 383 3.75 -6.67 -24.85
C THR A 383 4.85 -7.51 -24.22
N ASP A 384 5.86 -7.88 -25.03
CA ASP A 384 7.13 -8.40 -24.51
C ASP A 384 7.89 -7.24 -23.86
N ALA A 385 7.68 -7.06 -22.57
CA ALA A 385 8.24 -5.95 -21.82
C ALA A 385 9.52 -6.41 -21.08
N PRO A 386 10.65 -5.68 -21.21
CA PRO A 386 11.92 -6.10 -20.62
C PRO A 386 11.84 -6.29 -19.10
N GLU A 387 12.56 -7.28 -18.57
CA GLU A 387 12.67 -7.46 -17.12
C GLU A 387 13.12 -6.16 -16.43
N TRP A 388 12.55 -5.90 -15.26
CA TRP A 388 12.96 -4.79 -14.39
C TRP A 388 13.70 -5.36 -13.20
N THR A 389 15.03 -5.44 -13.33
CA THR A 389 15.88 -6.05 -12.32
C THR A 389 16.20 -5.06 -11.21
N PRO A 390 15.84 -5.35 -9.95
CA PRO A 390 16.15 -4.49 -8.81
C PRO A 390 17.64 -4.53 -8.46
N THR A 391 18.23 -3.36 -8.19
CA THR A 391 19.60 -3.20 -7.67
C THR A 391 19.57 -2.63 -6.25
N PRO A 392 19.45 -3.48 -5.20
CA PRO A 392 19.49 -3.04 -3.80
C PRO A 392 20.90 -2.56 -3.39
N PRO A 393 21.05 -1.82 -2.26
CA PRO A 393 20.06 -1.57 -1.22
C PRO A 393 19.02 -0.51 -1.59
N PHE A 394 17.79 -0.72 -1.11
CA PHE A 394 16.72 0.27 -1.17
C PHE A 394 16.56 0.88 0.21
N VAL A 395 16.94 2.16 0.35
CA VAL A 395 16.94 2.86 1.63
C VAL A 395 15.87 3.95 1.57
N PRO A 396 14.75 3.86 2.31
CA PRO A 396 13.78 4.94 2.41
C PRO A 396 14.45 6.24 2.87
N LEU A 397 13.93 7.40 2.42
CA LEU A 397 14.42 8.69 2.90
C LEU A 397 14.01 8.90 4.36
N GLU A 398 14.87 9.58 5.11
CA GLU A 398 14.61 10.02 6.48
C GLU A 398 14.45 11.55 6.52
N ALA A 399 13.59 12.02 7.42
CA ALA A 399 13.41 13.46 7.62
C ALA A 399 14.71 14.11 8.14
N PRO A 400 14.99 15.38 7.78
CA PRO A 400 16.10 16.12 8.36
C PRO A 400 15.99 16.16 9.90
N ALA A 401 17.13 16.08 10.59
CA ALA A 401 17.17 16.14 12.05
C ALA A 401 16.62 17.48 12.61
N ASP A 402 16.70 18.55 11.82
CA ASP A 402 16.20 19.88 12.10
C ASP A 402 14.81 20.16 11.49
N CYS A 403 14.09 19.13 11.04
CA CYS A 403 12.76 19.29 10.46
C CYS A 403 11.79 19.95 11.45
N ALA A 404 11.33 21.15 11.11
CA ALA A 404 10.37 21.92 11.91
C ALA A 404 8.91 21.56 11.62
N ILE A 405 8.64 20.77 10.57
CA ILE A 405 7.30 20.28 10.26
C ILE A 405 7.06 19.08 11.19
N PRO A 406 5.95 19.03 11.95
CA PRO A 406 5.63 17.84 12.70
C PRO A 406 5.37 16.69 11.73
N ALA A 407 5.91 15.51 12.04
CA ALA A 407 5.55 14.31 11.30
C ALA A 407 4.01 14.18 11.29
N PRO A 408 3.39 13.83 10.16
CA PRO A 408 1.96 13.58 10.11
C PRO A 408 1.62 12.61 11.23
N GLU A 409 0.66 13.00 12.08
CA GLU A 409 0.08 12.11 13.07
C GLU A 409 -0.69 11.01 12.35
N GLY A 410 0.03 10.05 11.78
CA GLY A 410 -0.45 8.68 11.83
C GLY A 410 -0.30 8.27 13.27
N ASP A 411 -1.23 8.68 14.13
CA ASP A 411 -1.32 8.13 15.46
C ASP A 411 -1.48 6.61 15.30
N PRO A 412 -0.43 5.81 15.59
CA PRO A 412 -0.46 4.38 15.31
C PRO A 412 -1.46 3.66 16.21
N PHE A 413 -2.05 4.39 17.16
CA PHE A 413 -3.05 3.93 18.11
C PHE A 413 -4.46 4.43 17.79
N ALA A 414 -4.68 5.19 16.72
CA ALA A 414 -5.99 5.79 16.40
C ALA A 414 -7.11 4.74 16.27
N ASP A 415 -6.81 3.54 15.78
CA ASP A 415 -7.78 2.44 15.69
C ASP A 415 -8.30 1.99 17.07
N TYR A 416 -7.50 2.12 18.14
CA TYR A 416 -7.94 1.74 19.49
C TYR A 416 -8.94 2.74 20.09
N ASP A 417 -9.00 3.97 19.56
CA ASP A 417 -10.05 4.94 19.89
C ASP A 417 -11.26 4.79 18.98
N ALA A 418 -11.04 4.47 17.71
CA ALA A 418 -12.10 4.36 16.70
C ALA A 418 -12.88 3.03 16.82
N THR A 419 -12.23 1.94 17.20
CA THR A 419 -12.82 0.60 17.24
C THR A 419 -12.74 -0.02 18.65
N ARG A 420 -13.93 -0.24 19.23
CA ARG A 420 -14.10 -0.86 20.55
C ARG A 420 -13.33 -0.15 21.68
N PRO A 421 -13.40 1.19 21.82
CA PRO A 421 -12.53 1.94 22.74
C PRO A 421 -12.69 1.59 24.23
N ASN A 422 -13.88 1.08 24.59
CA ASN A 422 -14.23 0.73 25.96
C ASN A 422 -13.99 -0.76 26.30
N ASP A 423 -13.64 -1.59 25.32
CA ASP A 423 -13.33 -2.99 25.58
C ASP A 423 -12.08 -3.09 26.45
N THR A 424 -12.10 -4.03 27.40
CA THR A 424 -10.94 -4.31 28.24
C THR A 424 -9.87 -4.98 27.39
N LEU A 425 -8.64 -4.49 27.53
CA LEU A 425 -7.49 -4.94 26.78
C LEU A 425 -7.14 -6.39 27.14
N THR A 426 -6.91 -7.21 26.13
CA THR A 426 -6.39 -8.58 26.27
C THR A 426 -4.86 -8.59 26.32
N ARG A 427 -4.24 -9.68 26.76
CA ARG A 427 -2.78 -9.87 26.73
C ARG A 427 -2.21 -9.73 25.32
N ALA A 428 -2.89 -10.28 24.31
CA ALA A 428 -2.48 -10.15 22.92
C ALA A 428 -2.47 -8.69 22.44
N GLU A 429 -3.55 -7.95 22.72
CA GLU A 429 -3.64 -6.52 22.36
C GLU A 429 -2.65 -5.67 23.17
N ALA A 430 -2.40 -6.00 24.44
CA ALA A 430 -1.39 -5.36 25.27
C ALA A 430 0.01 -5.48 24.68
N LEU A 431 0.38 -6.68 24.22
CA LEU A 431 1.67 -6.91 23.53
C LEU A 431 1.71 -6.17 22.19
N GLU A 432 0.58 -6.10 21.46
CA GLU A 432 0.48 -5.35 20.19
C GLU A 432 0.73 -3.85 20.37
N LEU A 433 0.05 -3.23 21.34
CA LEU A 433 0.26 -1.82 21.69
C LEU A 433 1.70 -1.57 22.14
N ALA A 434 2.28 -2.47 22.94
CA ALA A 434 3.65 -2.34 23.41
C ALA A 434 4.66 -2.40 22.27
N ILE A 435 4.58 -3.38 21.36
CA ILE A 435 5.51 -3.45 20.23
C ILE A 435 5.36 -2.25 19.29
N LYS A 436 4.13 -1.77 19.06
CA LYS A 436 3.88 -0.55 18.26
C LYS A 436 4.52 0.69 18.90
N ALA A 437 4.33 0.88 20.21
CA ALA A 437 4.93 1.98 20.96
C ALA A 437 6.47 1.93 20.96
N LEU A 438 7.04 0.72 20.97
CA LEU A 438 8.47 0.48 20.98
C LEU A 438 9.09 0.44 19.57
N LYS A 439 8.30 0.70 18.52
CA LYS A 439 8.71 0.62 17.10
C LYS A 439 9.33 -0.73 16.75
N LEU A 440 8.79 -1.79 17.34
CA LEU A 440 9.15 -3.17 17.08
C LEU A 440 8.20 -3.74 16.04
N PHE A 441 8.76 -4.45 15.06
CA PHE A 441 8.01 -5.01 13.95
C PHE A 441 8.02 -6.54 14.05
N PRO A 442 6.87 -7.20 13.86
CA PRO A 442 6.80 -8.65 13.68
C PRO A 442 7.53 -9.06 12.39
N ILE A 443 8.83 -9.30 12.50
CA ILE A 443 9.67 -9.74 11.37
C ILE A 443 9.73 -11.27 11.25
N ASN A 444 9.42 -11.97 12.35
CA ASN A 444 9.44 -13.43 12.41
C ASN A 444 8.03 -13.98 12.58
N VAL A 445 7.77 -15.13 11.98
CA VAL A 445 6.53 -15.87 12.15
C VAL A 445 6.48 -16.53 13.53
N TYR A 446 5.28 -16.82 14.01
CA TYR A 446 5.10 -17.46 15.30
C TYR A 446 5.66 -18.89 15.29
N ASN A 447 6.57 -19.17 16.23
CA ASN A 447 7.31 -20.42 16.34
C ASN A 447 6.76 -21.34 17.44
N ASP A 448 5.43 -21.39 17.57
CA ASP A 448 4.73 -22.29 18.51
C ASP A 448 5.27 -22.21 19.95
N LEU A 449 5.64 -21.00 20.39
CA LEU A 449 6.25 -20.74 21.70
C LEU A 449 5.34 -21.12 22.88
N TYR A 450 4.03 -21.09 22.66
CA TYR A 450 2.98 -21.34 23.64
C TYR A 450 1.92 -22.25 23.03
N SER A 451 1.44 -23.20 23.84
CA SER A 451 0.58 -24.29 23.38
C SER A 451 -0.85 -23.86 23.01
N ASP A 452 -1.27 -22.69 23.45
CA ASP A 452 -2.61 -22.14 23.28
C ASP A 452 -2.72 -21.10 22.16
N ILE A 453 -1.66 -20.94 21.36
CA ILE A 453 -1.63 -20.00 20.23
C ILE A 453 -1.36 -20.79 18.96
N VAL A 454 -2.19 -20.56 17.95
CA VAL A 454 -2.02 -21.16 16.63
C VAL A 454 -1.37 -20.14 15.71
N GLY A 455 -0.35 -20.54 14.94
CA GLY A 455 0.47 -19.60 14.16
C GLY A 455 -0.25 -18.75 13.10
N HIS A 456 -1.50 -19.09 12.74
CA HIS A 456 -2.32 -18.29 11.82
C HIS A 456 -3.23 -17.26 12.54
N GLU A 457 -3.25 -17.24 13.87
CA GLU A 457 -3.96 -16.22 14.64
C GLU A 457 -3.39 -14.83 14.34
N THR A 458 -4.28 -13.83 14.28
CA THR A 458 -3.92 -12.47 13.85
C THR A 458 -2.86 -11.81 14.74
N TYR A 459 -2.80 -12.21 16.00
CA TYR A 459 -1.86 -11.71 17.01
C TYR A 459 -0.61 -12.59 17.16
N ALA A 460 -0.50 -13.73 16.48
CA ALA A 460 0.59 -14.69 16.70
C ALA A 460 1.97 -14.09 16.41
N GLY A 461 2.10 -13.35 15.30
CA GLY A 461 3.35 -12.64 14.96
C GLY A 461 3.71 -11.54 15.96
N THR A 462 2.71 -10.85 16.52
CA THR A 462 2.91 -9.87 17.60
C THR A 462 3.50 -10.54 18.84
N ILE A 463 2.95 -11.69 19.23
CA ILE A 463 3.43 -12.42 20.40
C ILE A 463 4.85 -12.95 20.17
N GLN A 464 5.16 -13.43 18.97
CA GLN A 464 6.53 -13.80 18.59
C GLN A 464 7.49 -12.62 18.76
N CYS A 465 7.12 -11.46 18.21
CA CYS A 465 7.92 -10.24 18.29
C CYS A 465 8.16 -9.83 19.74
N ALA A 466 7.11 -9.85 20.56
CA ALA A 466 7.20 -9.49 21.96
C ALA A 466 8.07 -10.47 22.76
N ALA A 467 7.96 -11.77 22.52
CA ALA A 467 8.79 -12.78 23.15
C ALA A 467 10.28 -12.62 22.78
N GLN A 468 10.58 -12.32 21.52
CA GLN A 468 11.96 -12.11 21.03
C GLN A 468 12.64 -10.86 21.59
N ASN A 469 11.86 -9.91 22.09
CA ASN A 469 12.34 -8.68 22.70
C ASN A 469 12.17 -8.70 24.23
N ASP A 470 12.00 -9.88 24.82
CA ASP A 470 11.89 -10.09 26.27
C ASP A 470 10.79 -9.24 26.94
N LEU A 471 9.68 -8.99 26.22
CA LEU A 471 8.58 -8.14 26.72
C LEU A 471 7.55 -8.89 27.56
N ILE A 472 7.50 -10.23 27.48
CA ILE A 472 6.46 -11.04 28.11
C ILE A 472 6.87 -11.38 29.55
N PRO A 473 6.13 -10.92 30.58
CA PRO A 473 6.42 -11.28 31.97
C PRO A 473 6.29 -12.79 32.18
N PRO A 474 7.24 -13.45 32.89
CA PRO A 474 7.14 -14.87 33.19
C PRO A 474 5.83 -15.26 33.90
N GLU A 475 5.29 -14.35 34.72
CA GLU A 475 4.02 -14.50 35.45
C GLU A 475 2.79 -14.59 34.54
N TRP A 476 2.92 -14.23 33.26
CA TRP A 476 1.84 -14.41 32.29
C TRP A 476 1.78 -15.85 31.75
N VAL A 477 2.84 -16.63 31.90
CA VAL A 477 2.93 -17.97 31.33
C VAL A 477 2.63 -19.02 32.38
N ALA A 478 1.67 -19.90 32.10
CA ALA A 478 1.37 -21.05 32.95
C ALA A 478 1.05 -22.28 32.09
N ASP A 479 1.60 -23.44 32.47
CA ASP A 479 1.43 -24.72 31.76
C ASP A 479 1.84 -24.68 30.28
N GLY A 480 2.81 -23.82 29.94
CA GLY A 480 3.24 -23.62 28.56
C GLY A 480 2.27 -22.77 27.71
N SER A 481 1.31 -22.09 28.34
CA SER A 481 0.30 -21.25 27.69
C SER A 481 0.42 -19.78 28.11
N LEU A 482 0.10 -18.86 27.19
CA LEU A 482 0.17 -17.41 27.41
C LEU A 482 -1.20 -16.79 27.76
N TYR A 483 -2.29 -17.46 27.43
CA TYR A 483 -3.67 -17.02 27.60
C TYR A 483 -3.93 -15.68 26.88
N PRO A 484 -3.80 -15.62 25.53
CA PRO A 484 -3.81 -14.38 24.76
C PRO A 484 -5.07 -13.53 24.97
N ASN A 485 -6.22 -14.17 25.23
CA ASN A 485 -7.51 -13.51 25.45
C ASN A 485 -7.76 -13.09 26.91
N GLN A 486 -6.85 -13.40 27.84
CA GLN A 486 -6.98 -12.96 29.22
C GLN A 486 -6.85 -11.44 29.30
N THR A 487 -7.75 -10.79 30.03
CA THR A 487 -7.74 -9.34 30.20
C THR A 487 -6.61 -8.88 31.11
N VAL A 488 -6.10 -7.67 30.88
CA VAL A 488 -5.01 -7.07 31.66
C VAL A 488 -5.46 -5.85 32.47
N THR A 489 -4.79 -5.63 33.60
CA THR A 489 -4.85 -4.36 34.34
C THR A 489 -3.84 -3.37 33.80
N ALA A 490 -3.93 -2.11 34.25
CA ALA A 490 -2.92 -1.12 33.90
C ALA A 490 -1.50 -1.49 34.39
N ALA A 491 -1.39 -2.09 35.58
CA ALA A 491 -0.12 -2.58 36.10
C ALA A 491 0.48 -3.69 35.21
N ASP A 492 -0.36 -4.62 34.73
CA ASP A 492 0.09 -5.69 33.85
C ASP A 492 0.59 -5.13 32.50
N PHE A 493 -0.12 -4.15 31.92
CA PHE A 493 0.30 -3.50 30.67
C PHE A 493 1.63 -2.72 30.84
N LEU A 494 1.79 -1.99 31.94
CA LEU A 494 3.01 -1.24 32.21
C LEU A 494 4.22 -2.14 32.45
N ALA A 495 4.02 -3.32 33.04
CA ALA A 495 5.08 -4.33 33.21
C ALA A 495 5.65 -4.82 31.86
N VAL A 496 4.87 -4.77 30.78
CA VAL A 496 5.31 -5.07 29.41
C VAL A 496 5.98 -3.86 28.77
N LEU A 497 5.33 -2.70 28.85
CA LEU A 497 5.70 -1.51 28.07
C LEU A 497 6.97 -0.81 28.60
N ILE A 498 7.08 -0.64 29.91
CA ILE A 498 8.10 0.23 30.53
C ILE A 498 9.52 -0.37 30.47
N PRO A 499 9.75 -1.68 30.64
CA PRO A 499 11.09 -2.25 30.46
C PRO A 499 11.64 -2.01 29.05
N GLY A 500 10.80 -2.20 28.02
CA GLY A 500 11.19 -1.92 26.64
C GLY A 500 11.48 -0.44 26.38
N ALA A 501 10.76 0.45 27.07
CA ALA A 501 10.97 1.89 27.01
C ALA A 501 12.29 2.33 27.64
N ALA A 502 12.61 1.79 28.82
CA ALA A 502 13.84 2.06 29.54
C ALA A 502 15.09 1.63 28.76
N GLY A 503 14.97 0.61 27.90
CA GLY A 503 16.03 0.21 26.98
C GLY A 503 16.29 1.18 25.81
N ARG A 504 15.38 2.14 25.55
CA ARG A 504 15.46 3.10 24.43
C ARG A 504 15.78 4.52 24.86
N ARG A 505 15.29 4.93 26.03
CA ARG A 505 15.63 6.23 26.64
C ARG A 505 15.70 6.11 28.16
N PRO A 506 16.47 7.00 28.84
CA PRO A 506 16.37 7.14 30.28
C PRO A 506 14.94 7.51 30.71
N LEU A 507 14.46 6.84 31.77
CA LEU A 507 13.19 7.12 32.43
C LEU A 507 13.44 7.63 33.85
N ALA A 508 12.45 8.31 34.43
CA ALA A 508 12.45 8.72 35.83
C ALA A 508 12.66 7.54 36.80
N ASP A 509 13.25 7.83 37.95
CA ASP A 509 13.40 6.85 39.02
C ASP A 509 12.03 6.42 39.55
N ALA A 510 11.90 5.11 39.83
CA ALA A 510 10.64 4.53 40.27
C ALA A 510 10.21 5.12 41.63
N VAL A 511 8.96 5.58 41.72
CA VAL A 511 8.36 5.97 43.00
C VAL A 511 7.68 4.76 43.69
N PRO A 512 7.51 4.78 45.03
CA PRO A 512 6.75 3.74 45.73
C PRO A 512 5.32 3.62 45.22
N VAL A 513 4.83 2.38 45.07
CA VAL A 513 3.48 2.06 44.58
C VAL A 513 2.71 1.25 45.64
N PRO A 514 1.36 1.27 45.62
CA PRO A 514 0.56 0.50 46.57
C PRO A 514 0.85 -1.00 46.55
N ASP A 515 0.70 -1.67 47.69
CA ASP A 515 0.93 -3.12 47.82
C ASP A 515 0.01 -3.97 46.95
N SER A 516 -1.12 -3.42 46.52
CA SER A 516 -2.07 -4.03 45.60
C SER A 516 -1.51 -4.20 44.17
N VAL A 517 -0.39 -3.55 43.83
CA VAL A 517 0.32 -3.75 42.56
C VAL A 517 1.12 -5.06 42.62
N PRO A 518 0.96 -5.97 41.64
CA PRO A 518 1.72 -7.21 41.57
C PRO A 518 3.23 -6.96 41.65
N VAL A 519 3.94 -7.80 42.41
CA VAL A 519 5.38 -7.62 42.68
C VAL A 519 6.19 -7.44 41.40
N TYR A 520 5.90 -8.24 40.37
CA TYR A 520 6.58 -8.22 39.08
C TYR A 520 6.41 -6.89 38.31
N ALA A 521 5.34 -6.14 38.58
CA ALA A 521 5.03 -4.87 37.90
C ALA A 521 5.52 -3.63 38.66
N ARG A 522 5.91 -3.74 39.94
CA ARG A 522 6.10 -2.59 40.84
C ARG A 522 7.12 -1.57 40.34
N GLN A 523 8.25 -2.03 39.80
CA GLN A 523 9.29 -1.14 39.29
C GLN A 523 8.79 -0.36 38.07
N ALA A 524 8.28 -1.07 37.06
CA ALA A 524 7.72 -0.49 35.84
C ALA A 524 6.60 0.53 36.15
N VAL A 525 5.69 0.16 37.04
CA VAL A 525 4.58 1.03 37.46
C VAL A 525 5.09 2.25 38.22
N GLY A 526 6.08 2.08 39.11
CA GLY A 526 6.69 3.20 39.82
C GLY A 526 7.34 4.21 38.87
N GLN A 527 7.99 3.75 37.79
CA GLN A 527 8.55 4.63 36.77
C GLN A 527 7.45 5.32 35.96
N ALA A 528 6.40 4.58 35.57
CA ALA A 528 5.28 5.15 34.81
C ALA A 528 4.53 6.24 35.58
N VAL A 529 4.34 6.06 36.89
CA VAL A 529 3.75 7.09 37.77
C VAL A 529 4.66 8.30 37.88
N ALA A 530 5.98 8.10 38.00
CA ALA A 530 6.96 9.19 38.06
C ALA A 530 7.02 10.01 36.75
N GLU A 531 6.90 9.35 35.60
CA GLU A 531 6.75 9.96 34.27
C GLU A 531 5.35 10.61 34.06
N GLY A 532 4.44 10.45 35.02
CA GLY A 532 3.08 10.99 34.98
C GLY A 532 2.14 10.28 34.00
N LEU A 533 2.50 9.11 33.48
CA LEU A 533 1.76 8.39 32.44
C LEU A 533 0.39 7.89 32.94
N ILE A 534 0.28 7.58 34.23
CA ILE A 534 -0.94 7.08 34.85
C ILE A 534 -1.08 7.56 36.30
N ALA A 535 -2.33 7.73 36.74
CA ALA A 535 -2.65 8.04 38.13
C ALA A 535 -2.58 6.77 39.02
N PRO A 536 -2.04 6.85 40.26
CA PRO A 536 -1.92 5.71 41.16
C PRO A 536 -3.22 4.93 41.41
N GLU A 537 -4.37 5.59 41.34
CA GLU A 537 -5.69 5.02 41.64
C GLU A 537 -6.25 4.15 40.49
N ALA A 538 -5.59 4.16 39.33
CA ALA A 538 -5.98 3.40 38.14
C ALA A 538 -5.19 2.09 37.96
N LEU A 539 -4.12 1.89 38.74
CA LEU A 539 -3.10 0.86 38.50
C LEU A 539 -3.63 -0.58 38.51
N THR A 540 -4.59 -0.89 39.38
CA THR A 540 -5.13 -2.25 39.54
C THR A 540 -6.47 -2.46 38.83
N LYS A 541 -6.95 -1.45 38.09
CA LYS A 541 -8.21 -1.54 37.35
C LYS A 541 -7.98 -2.19 35.99
N PRO A 542 -8.99 -2.88 35.42
CA PRO A 542 -8.96 -3.29 34.03
C PRO A 542 -8.63 -2.11 33.12
N LEU A 543 -7.67 -2.29 32.22
CA LEU A 543 -7.28 -1.26 31.28
C LEU A 543 -8.09 -1.42 29.99
N ASN A 544 -8.71 -0.35 29.51
CA ASN A 544 -9.41 -0.38 28.22
C ASN A 544 -8.48 0.03 27.07
N ARG A 545 -8.90 -0.26 25.84
CA ARG A 545 -8.15 0.00 24.60
C ARG A 545 -7.74 1.47 24.45
N SER A 546 -8.67 2.40 24.63
CA SER A 546 -8.39 3.83 24.46
C SER A 546 -7.41 4.39 25.50
N ASN A 547 -7.53 4.01 26.78
CA ASN A 547 -6.59 4.44 27.81
C ASN A 547 -5.19 3.83 27.60
N ALA A 548 -5.09 2.60 27.08
CA ALA A 548 -3.82 1.99 26.74
C ALA A 548 -3.11 2.74 25.60
N ALA A 549 -3.87 3.13 24.57
CA ALA A 549 -3.39 3.96 23.47
C ALA A 549 -2.85 5.31 23.98
N GLU A 550 -3.59 5.96 24.87
CA GLU A 550 -3.18 7.24 25.46
C GLU A 550 -1.88 7.12 26.27
N ILE A 551 -1.71 6.05 27.04
CA ILE A 551 -0.43 5.77 27.74
C ILE A 551 0.71 5.67 26.72
N CYS A 552 0.50 4.99 25.59
CA CYS A 552 1.52 4.87 24.55
C CYS A 552 1.88 6.21 23.91
N ARG A 553 0.88 7.07 23.63
CA ARG A 553 1.11 8.42 23.09
C ARG A 553 1.94 9.29 24.02
N ARG A 554 1.63 9.24 25.33
CA ARG A 554 2.29 10.06 26.36
C ARG A 554 3.71 9.59 26.70
N LEU A 555 4.05 8.35 26.38
CA LEU A 555 5.34 7.77 26.73
C LEU A 555 6.51 8.32 25.88
N HIS A 556 6.22 8.94 24.73
CA HIS A 556 7.17 9.65 23.85
C HIS A 556 8.48 8.86 23.59
N ILE A 557 8.38 7.78 22.80
CA ILE A 557 9.49 6.86 22.42
C ILE A 557 9.72 6.87 20.91
#